data_AF-A0A3S4JU72-F1
#
_entry.id   AF-A0A3S4JU72-F1
#
_cell.length_a   1.000
_cell.length_b   1.000
_cell.length_c   1.000
_cell.angle_alpha   90.00
_cell.angle_beta   90.00
_cell.angle_gamma   90.00
#
_symmetry.space_group_name_H-M   'P 1'
#
loop_
_entity.id
_entity.type
_entity.pdbx_description
1 polymer ?
#
loop_
_entity_poly.entity_id
_entity_poly.type
_entity_poly.pdbx_seq_one_letter_code
_entity_poly.pdbx_strand_id
1 'polypeptide(L)'
;MIATTVLIIACPCALGLATPMSIISGVGRAAEFGVLVRDADALQRASTLDTVIFDKTGTLTEGKPQVVAIRTFGDTDEASALRLAAALEQGSSHPLAHAILEKAADATLPQVNNFRTLRG
;
A
#
# COMPACT_ATOMS: atom_id res chain seq x y z
N MET A 1 -35.85 -52.89 5.44
CA MET A 1 -34.61 -53.08 4.65
C MET A 1 -34.43 -52.01 3.59
N ILE A 2 -35.43 -51.73 2.74
CA ILE A 2 -35.34 -50.75 1.64
C ILE A 2 -34.92 -49.33 2.11
N ALA A 3 -35.48 -48.85 3.22
CA ALA A 3 -35.15 -47.53 3.77
C ALA A 3 -33.67 -47.37 4.17
N THR A 4 -33.04 -48.42 4.71
CA THR A 4 -31.63 -48.40 5.13
C THR A 4 -30.70 -48.35 3.93
N THR A 5 -31.02 -49.08 2.86
CA THR A 5 -30.26 -49.08 1.61
C THR A 5 -30.30 -47.72 0.91
N VAL A 6 -31.46 -47.04 0.94
CA VAL A 6 -31.62 -45.69 0.38
C VAL A 6 -30.74 -44.68 1.13
N LEU A 7 -30.72 -44.72 2.48
CA LEU A 7 -29.88 -43.83 3.29
C LEU A 7 -28.37 -44.04 3.04
N ILE A 8 -27.92 -45.28 2.88
CA ILE A 8 -26.51 -45.60 2.64
C ILE A 8 -26.07 -45.06 1.26
N ILE A 9 -26.88 -45.27 0.22
CA ILE A 9 -26.58 -44.81 -1.14
C ILE A 9 -26.69 -43.29 -1.27
N ALA A 10 -27.54 -42.65 -0.45
CA ALA A 10 -27.72 -41.20 -0.44
C ALA A 10 -26.56 -40.41 0.18
N CYS A 11 -25.57 -41.07 0.82
CA CYS A 11 -24.44 -40.39 1.44
C CYS A 11 -23.58 -39.70 0.35
N PRO A 12 -23.53 -38.36 0.29
CA PRO A 12 -22.95 -37.66 -0.84
C PRO A 12 -21.45 -37.43 -0.62
N CYS A 13 -20.64 -38.48 -0.72
CA CYS A 13 -19.18 -38.43 -0.48
C CYS A 13 -18.46 -37.31 -1.26
N ALA A 14 -18.93 -36.98 -2.46
CA ALA A 14 -18.38 -35.89 -3.29
C ALA A 14 -18.71 -34.48 -2.75
N LEU A 15 -19.83 -34.31 -2.06
CA LEU A 15 -20.29 -33.01 -1.57
C LEU A 15 -19.33 -32.44 -0.51
N GLY A 16 -18.79 -33.29 0.36
CA GLY A 16 -17.84 -32.89 1.39
C GLY A 16 -16.47 -32.46 0.83
N LEU A 17 -16.11 -32.90 -0.38
CA LEU A 17 -14.84 -32.59 -1.03
C LEU A 17 -14.92 -31.46 -2.05
N ALA A 18 -16.11 -31.18 -2.60
CA ALA A 18 -16.30 -30.18 -3.63
C ALA A 18 -15.79 -28.79 -3.18
N THR A 19 -16.22 -28.31 -2.02
CA THR A 19 -15.83 -27.00 -1.48
C THR A 19 -14.31 -26.87 -1.26
N PRO A 20 -13.64 -27.75 -0.50
CA PRO A 20 -12.20 -27.59 -0.27
C PRO A 20 -11.38 -27.71 -1.56
N MET A 21 -11.76 -28.58 -2.51
CA MET A 21 -11.07 -28.68 -3.80
C MET A 21 -11.20 -27.39 -4.62
N SER A 22 -12.40 -26.83 -4.71
CA SER A 22 -12.62 -25.57 -5.43
C SER A 22 -11.88 -24.40 -4.80
N ILE A 23 -11.85 -24.31 -3.46
CA ILE A 23 -11.10 -23.27 -2.75
C ILE A 23 -9.60 -23.41 -3.01
N ILE A 24 -9.02 -24.60 -2.81
CA ILE A 24 -7.56 -24.80 -2.97
C ILE A 24 -7.14 -24.49 -4.41
N SER A 25 -7.91 -24.95 -5.40
CA SER A 25 -7.65 -24.64 -6.82
C SER A 25 -7.78 -23.14 -7.10
N GLY A 26 -8.81 -22.49 -6.55
CA GLY A 26 -9.02 -21.05 -6.70
C GLY A 26 -7.91 -20.20 -6.07
N VAL A 27 -7.46 -20.56 -4.87
CA VAL A 27 -6.33 -19.90 -4.18
C VAL A 27 -5.03 -20.10 -4.96
N GLY A 28 -4.76 -21.31 -5.46
CA GLY A 28 -3.60 -21.59 -6.30
C GLY A 28 -3.59 -20.72 -7.56
N ARG A 29 -4.74 -20.60 -8.23
CA ARG A 29 -4.91 -19.73 -9.39
C ARG A 29 -4.73 -18.25 -9.05
N ALA A 30 -5.27 -17.78 -7.93
CA ALA A 30 -5.11 -16.41 -7.47
C ALA A 30 -3.62 -16.06 -7.20
N ALA A 31 -2.85 -17.00 -6.64
CA ALA A 31 -1.44 -16.84 -6.39
C ALA A 31 -0.61 -16.70 -7.68
N GLU A 32 -0.99 -17.39 -8.77
CA GLU A 32 -0.38 -17.21 -10.10
C GLU A 32 -0.54 -15.77 -10.63
N PHE A 33 -1.58 -15.05 -10.17
CA PHE A 33 -1.82 -13.63 -10.47
C PHE A 33 -1.29 -12.67 -9.38
N GLY A 34 -0.50 -13.17 -8.41
CA GLY A 34 0.06 -12.35 -7.34
C GLY A 34 -0.92 -11.98 -6.23
N VAL A 35 -2.09 -12.63 -6.17
CA VAL A 35 -3.10 -12.39 -5.12
C VAL A 35 -2.91 -13.40 -4.00
N LEU A 36 -2.54 -12.91 -2.81
CA LEU A 36 -2.43 -13.73 -1.60
C LEU A 36 -3.77 -13.81 -0.87
N VAL A 37 -4.39 -14.98 -0.89
CA VAL A 37 -5.61 -15.27 -0.12
C VAL A 37 -5.23 -16.02 1.16
N ARG A 38 -5.41 -15.38 2.33
CA ARG A 38 -5.06 -15.98 3.63
C ARG A 38 -6.11 -16.96 4.15
N ASP A 39 -7.38 -16.67 3.90
CA ASP A 39 -8.52 -17.41 4.44
C ASP A 39 -9.47 -17.86 3.32
N ALA A 40 -9.91 -19.12 3.36
CA ALA A 40 -10.87 -19.67 2.39
C ALA A 40 -12.17 -18.86 2.31
N ASP A 41 -12.67 -18.44 3.47
CA ASP A 41 -13.90 -17.65 3.59
C ASP A 41 -13.78 -16.28 2.91
N ALA A 42 -12.56 -15.71 2.88
CA ALA A 42 -12.32 -14.43 2.22
C ALA A 42 -12.56 -14.53 0.70
N LEU A 43 -12.15 -15.64 0.08
CA LEU A 43 -12.36 -15.88 -1.35
C LEU A 43 -13.85 -16.02 -1.68
N GLN A 44 -14.60 -16.72 -0.84
CA GLN A 44 -16.05 -16.89 -1.03
C GLN A 44 -16.78 -15.55 -0.87
N ARG A 45 -16.46 -14.78 0.17
CA ARG A 45 -17.07 -13.46 0.41
C ARG A 45 -16.75 -12.50 -0.73
N ALA A 46 -15.52 -12.52 -1.23
CA ALA A 46 -15.07 -11.68 -2.35
C ALA A 46 -15.93 -11.84 -3.61
N SER A 47 -16.49 -13.03 -3.86
CA SER A 47 -17.34 -13.30 -5.03
C SER A 47 -18.67 -12.53 -5.03
N THR A 48 -19.09 -12.02 -3.87
CA THR A 48 -20.36 -11.32 -3.68
C THR A 48 -20.20 -9.86 -3.26
N LEU A 49 -18.97 -9.34 -3.22
CA LEU A 49 -18.74 -7.94 -2.89
C LEU A 49 -19.25 -7.03 -4.01
N ASP A 50 -19.96 -5.98 -3.64
CA ASP A 50 -20.44 -4.93 -4.54
C ASP A 50 -19.73 -3.57 -4.33
N THR A 51 -19.13 -3.40 -3.16
CA THR A 51 -18.56 -2.14 -2.69
C THR A 51 -17.15 -2.37 -2.18
N VAL A 52 -16.20 -1.55 -2.66
CA VAL A 52 -14.81 -1.57 -2.20
C VAL A 52 -14.46 -0.19 -1.66
N ILE A 53 -14.07 -0.13 -0.39
CA ILE A 53 -13.56 1.09 0.25
C ILE A 53 -12.05 0.96 0.30
N PHE A 54 -11.37 1.89 -0.36
CA PHE A 54 -9.91 1.94 -0.37
C PHE A 54 -9.42 2.87 0.74
N ASP A 55 -8.40 2.42 1.47
CA ASP A 55 -7.53 3.38 2.14
C ASP A 55 -6.72 4.14 1.07
N LYS A 56 -6.41 5.40 1.32
CA LYS A 56 -5.68 6.22 0.35
C LYS A 56 -4.17 6.01 0.49
N THR A 57 -3.65 6.21 1.70
CA THR A 57 -2.21 6.31 1.94
C THR A 57 -1.57 4.93 1.94
N GLY A 58 -0.61 4.68 1.05
CA GLY A 58 0.07 3.38 0.96
C GLY A 58 -0.73 2.29 0.23
N THR A 59 -1.97 2.58 -0.19
CA THR A 59 -2.79 1.70 -1.03
C THR A 59 -3.01 2.33 -2.41
N LEU A 60 -3.66 3.50 -2.47
CA LEU A 60 -3.81 4.25 -3.73
C LEU A 60 -2.59 5.13 -4.02
N THR A 61 -1.88 5.55 -2.98
CA THR A 61 -0.66 6.35 -3.10
C THR A 61 0.55 5.57 -2.58
N GLU A 62 1.74 5.97 -3.01
CA GLU A 62 3.01 5.34 -2.60
C GLU A 62 3.34 5.51 -1.11
N GLY A 63 2.57 6.31 -0.36
CA GLY A 63 2.80 6.57 1.06
C GLY A 63 4.03 7.45 1.35
N LYS A 64 4.66 8.00 0.31
CA LYS A 64 5.83 8.88 0.42
C LYS A 64 5.49 10.29 -0.04
N PRO A 65 5.71 11.33 0.79
CA PRO A 65 5.52 12.71 0.37
C PRO A 65 6.51 13.09 -0.75
N GLN A 66 6.07 13.93 -1.69
CA GLN A 66 6.90 14.46 -2.76
C GLN A 66 6.63 15.95 -2.95
N VAL A 67 7.67 16.73 -3.27
CA VAL A 67 7.54 18.15 -3.61
C VAL A 67 7.00 18.27 -5.04
N VAL A 68 5.71 18.62 -5.15
CA VAL A 68 5.00 18.75 -6.43
C VAL A 68 5.05 20.15 -7.03
N ALA A 69 5.20 21.19 -6.20
CA ALA A 69 5.26 22.57 -6.63
C ALA A 69 6.04 23.41 -5.62
N ILE A 70 6.79 24.39 -6.12
CA ILE A 70 7.47 25.40 -5.33
C ILE A 70 6.88 26.74 -5.75
N ARG A 71 6.53 27.59 -4.78
CA ARG A 71 6.05 28.96 -5.06
C ARG A 71 6.86 29.92 -4.22
N THR A 72 7.52 30.86 -4.89
CA THR A 72 8.32 31.88 -4.24
C THR A 72 7.60 33.23 -4.27
N PHE A 73 8.04 34.15 -3.42
CA PHE A 73 7.55 35.52 -3.36
C PHE A 73 8.74 36.48 -3.52
N GLY A 74 8.52 37.63 -4.18
CA GLY A 74 9.59 38.59 -4.48
C GLY A 74 10.57 38.06 -5.53
N ASP A 75 11.85 38.41 -5.39
CA ASP A 75 12.89 38.12 -6.39
C ASP A 75 13.61 36.77 -6.18
N THR A 76 13.06 35.89 -5.34
CA THR A 76 13.68 34.57 -5.08
C THR A 76 13.26 33.57 -6.15
N ASP A 77 14.24 32.94 -6.78
CA ASP A 77 14.00 31.85 -7.72
C ASP A 77 13.72 30.52 -6.99
N GLU A 78 12.94 29.63 -7.63
CA GLU A 78 12.57 28.34 -7.05
C GLU A 78 13.79 27.46 -6.73
N ALA A 79 14.85 27.52 -7.55
CA ALA A 79 16.05 26.71 -7.33
C ALA A 79 16.84 27.17 -6.10
N SER A 80 16.99 28.49 -5.90
CA SER A 80 17.59 29.01 -4.66
C SER A 80 16.74 28.72 -3.44
N ALA A 81 15.41 28.85 -3.53
CA ALA A 81 14.51 28.50 -2.43
C ALA A 81 14.65 27.03 -2.04
N LEU A 82 14.62 26.12 -3.03
CA LEU A 82 14.80 24.68 -2.81
C LEU A 82 16.17 24.36 -2.20
N ARG A 83 17.24 24.96 -2.73
CA ARG A 83 18.61 24.75 -2.24
C ARG A 83 18.76 25.17 -0.78
N LEU A 84 18.18 26.30 -0.39
CA LEU A 84 18.21 26.78 1.00
C LEU A 84 17.35 25.91 1.93
N ALA A 85 16.15 25.53 1.49
CA ALA A 85 15.27 24.64 2.26
C ALA A 85 15.94 23.27 2.48
N ALA A 86 16.48 22.66 1.43
CA ALA A 86 17.20 21.39 1.53
C ALA A 86 18.42 21.49 2.46
N ALA A 87 19.19 22.57 2.41
CA ALA A 87 20.32 22.77 3.32
C ALA A 87 19.88 22.76 4.79
N LEU A 88 18.78 23.45 5.13
CA LEU A 88 18.24 23.47 6.48
C LEU A 88 17.69 22.10 6.92
N GLU A 89 17.13 21.33 5.99
CA GLU A 89 16.50 20.04 6.28
C GLU A 89 17.48 18.86 6.36
N GLN A 90 18.78 19.04 6.06
CA GLN A 90 19.81 17.97 6.10
C GLN A 90 19.89 17.22 7.43
N GLY A 91 19.61 17.89 8.55
CA GLY A 91 19.67 17.31 9.89
C GLY A 91 18.34 16.72 10.41
N SER A 92 17.28 16.74 9.61
CA SER A 92 15.92 16.40 10.03
C SER A 92 15.54 14.98 9.61
N SER A 93 14.97 14.20 10.54
CA SER A 93 14.44 12.86 10.27
C SER A 93 12.99 12.86 9.75
N HIS A 94 12.39 14.04 9.56
CA HIS A 94 10.98 14.16 9.18
C HIS A 94 10.73 13.71 7.72
N PRO A 95 9.64 12.99 7.40
CA PRO A 95 9.36 12.55 6.02
C PRO A 95 9.28 13.69 4.99
N LEU A 96 8.84 14.88 5.40
CA LEU A 96 8.82 16.06 4.52
C LEU A 96 10.22 16.62 4.25
N ALA A 97 11.14 16.53 5.23
CA ALA A 97 12.53 16.90 5.06
C ALA A 97 13.19 16.04 3.97
N HIS A 98 12.91 14.74 4.01
CA HIS A 98 13.37 13.78 3.01
C HIS A 98 12.85 14.13 1.63
N ALA A 99 11.57 14.47 1.50
CA ALA A 99 10.99 14.88 0.21
C ALA A 99 11.66 16.14 -0.38
N ILE A 100 12.06 17.10 0.48
CA ILE A 100 12.78 18.31 0.06
C ILE A 100 14.21 17.97 -0.37
N LEU A 101 14.92 17.13 0.40
CA LEU A 101 16.26 16.67 0.09
C LEU A 101 16.30 15.85 -1.21
N GLU A 102 15.35 14.94 -1.41
CA GLU A 102 15.21 14.16 -2.65
C GLU A 102 14.96 15.07 -3.85
N LYS A 103 14.09 16.09 -3.71
CA LYS A 103 13.84 17.06 -4.78
C LYS A 103 15.09 17.88 -5.13
N ALA A 104 15.97 18.11 -4.15
CA ALA A 104 17.20 18.88 -4.29
C ALA A 104 18.45 18.02 -4.50
N ALA A 105 18.32 16.74 -4.85
CA ALA A 105 19.43 15.78 -4.89
C ALA A 105 20.60 16.22 -5.79
N ASP A 106 20.31 16.92 -6.88
CA ASP A 106 21.32 17.41 -7.84
C ASP A 106 21.92 18.78 -7.45
N ALA A 107 21.41 19.43 -6.41
CA ALA A 107 21.86 20.75 -5.99
C ALA A 107 23.03 20.65 -5.01
N THR A 108 24.06 21.47 -5.22
CA THR A 108 25.10 21.67 -4.20
C THR A 108 24.51 22.47 -3.03
N LEU A 109 24.47 21.86 -1.86
CA LEU A 109 23.86 22.47 -0.67
C LEU A 109 24.92 23.27 0.12
N PRO A 110 24.61 24.51 0.54
CA PRO A 110 25.51 25.28 1.41
C PRO A 110 25.64 24.64 2.80
N GLN A 111 26.77 24.88 3.46
CA GLN A 111 26.92 24.50 4.87
C GLN A 111 26.01 25.35 5.77
N VAL A 112 25.30 24.68 6.67
CA VAL A 112 24.47 25.33 7.68
C VAL A 112 25.25 25.43 8.99
N ASN A 113 25.34 26.65 9.51
CA ASN A 113 25.91 26.92 10.84
C ASN A 113 24.79 27.24 11.83
N ASN A 114 24.97 26.86 13.10
CA ASN A 114 24.01 27.12 14.20
C ASN A 114 22.60 26.57 13.96
N PHE A 115 22.47 25.36 13.42
CA PHE A 115 21.18 24.69 13.24
C PHE A 115 20.42 24.56 14.57
N ARG A 116 19.13 24.90 14.55
CA ARG A 116 18.22 24.77 15.70
C ARG A 116 16.86 24.30 15.23
N THR A 117 16.37 23.23 15.83
CA THR A 117 14.98 22.80 15.67
C THR A 117 14.10 23.61 16.62
N LEU A 118 13.19 24.41 16.07
CA LEU A 118 12.12 25.03 16.84
C LEU A 118 10.98 24.03 16.95
N ARG A 119 10.50 23.78 18.17
CA ARG A 119 9.34 22.92 18.38
C ARG A 119 8.08 23.66 17.91
N GLY A 120 7.38 23.07 16.95
CA GLY A 120 6.08 23.49 16.43
C GLY A 120 5.26 22.25 16.12
#